data_AF-A0A1C3N5Q8-F1
#
_entry.id   AF-A0A1C3N5Q8-F1
#
_cell.length_a   1.000
_cell.length_b   1.000
_cell.length_c   1.000
_cell.angle_alpha   90.00
_cell.angle_beta   90.00
_cell.angle_gamma   90.00
#
_symmetry.space_group_name_H-M   'P 1'
#
loop_
_entity.id
_entity.type
_entity.pdbx_description
1 polymer ?
#
loop_
_entity_poly.entity_id
_entity_poly.type
_entity_poly.pdbx_seq_one_letter_code
_entity_poly.pdbx_strand_id
1 'polypeptide(L)'
;MQGLPDDSLTAALSAGGREHYGWGATRHLLANLYDAVNLNTRASGNWGKKAPPRLPDYPRPKPKPAESAPQKVTARQAILRMIGKG
;
A
#
# COMPACT_ATOMS: atom_id res chain seq x y z
N MET A 1 8.30 -14.51 30.12
CA MET A 1 8.58 -13.12 29.69
C MET A 1 7.29 -12.55 29.13
N GLN A 2 6.70 -11.54 29.77
CA GLN A 2 5.60 -10.79 29.17
C GLN A 2 6.20 -9.83 28.15
N GLY A 3 5.98 -10.08 26.86
CA GLY A 3 6.44 -9.19 25.80
C GLY A 3 5.69 -7.86 25.82
N LEU A 4 6.18 -6.88 25.03
CA LEU A 4 5.40 -5.68 24.72
C LEU A 4 4.07 -6.09 24.05
N PRO A 5 3.00 -5.29 24.23
CA PRO A 5 1.78 -5.44 23.44
C PRO A 5 2.08 -5.44 21.94
N ASP A 6 1.34 -6.25 21.18
CA ASP A 6 1.52 -6.43 19.74
C ASP A 6 1.09 -5.20 18.92
N ASP A 7 0.35 -4.28 19.53
CA ASP A 7 -0.06 -2.98 18.98
C ASP A 7 0.87 -1.82 19.37
N SER A 8 1.95 -2.11 20.11
CA SER A 8 2.91 -1.10 20.59
C SER A 8 3.74 -0.46 19.47
N LEU A 9 4.35 0.70 19.75
CA LEU A 9 5.21 1.39 18.78
C LEU A 9 6.43 0.55 18.40
N THR A 10 6.99 -0.18 19.37
CA THR A 10 8.12 -1.09 19.11
C THR A 10 7.71 -2.21 18.16
N ALA A 11 6.54 -2.82 18.38
CA ALA A 11 6.00 -3.84 17.48
C ALA A 11 5.76 -3.27 16.07
N ALA A 12 5.16 -2.09 15.96
CA ALA A 12 4.91 -1.42 14.69
C ALA A 12 6.21 -1.13 13.89
N LEU A 13 7.23 -0.61 14.57
CA LEU A 13 8.53 -0.35 13.95
C LEU A 13 9.19 -1.65 13.45
N SER A 14 9.03 -2.75 14.19
CA SER A 14 9.49 -4.07 13.73
C SER A 14 8.65 -4.62 12.56
N ALA A 15 7.37 -4.24 12.47
CA ALA A 15 6.43 -4.71 11.46
C ALA A 15 6.51 -3.95 10.12
N GLY A 16 7.28 -2.86 10.05
CA GLY A 16 7.51 -2.13 8.79
C GLY A 16 7.45 -0.62 8.90
N GLY A 17 6.99 -0.06 10.03
CA GLY A 17 6.93 1.39 10.20
C GLY A 17 5.86 1.88 11.17
N ARG A 18 5.82 3.20 11.35
CA ARG A 18 4.92 3.87 12.32
C ARG A 18 3.44 3.77 11.93
N GLU A 19 3.15 3.54 10.66
CA GLU A 19 1.81 3.31 10.12
C GLU A 19 1.16 2.02 10.66
N HIS A 20 1.95 1.09 11.18
CA HIS A 20 1.48 -0.12 11.85
C HIS A 20 1.21 0.09 13.35
N TYR A 21 1.41 1.30 13.88
CA TYR A 21 1.12 1.57 15.28
C TYR A 21 -0.38 1.43 15.56
N GLY A 22 -0.73 0.72 16.64
CA GLY A 22 -2.12 0.36 16.93
C GLY A 22 -2.65 -0.81 16.07
N TRP A 23 -1.79 -1.50 15.31
CA TRP A 23 -2.13 -2.75 14.62
C TRP A 23 -1.60 -3.94 15.39
N GLY A 24 -2.48 -4.59 16.15
CA GLY A 24 -2.20 -5.93 16.67
C GLY A 24 -2.30 -7.01 15.60
N ALA A 25 -1.92 -8.24 15.96
CA ALA A 25 -1.88 -9.41 15.08
C ALA A 25 -3.23 -9.67 14.38
N THR A 26 -4.34 -9.50 15.09
CA THR A 26 -5.70 -9.67 14.53
C THR A 26 -5.95 -8.72 13.36
N ARG A 27 -5.49 -7.47 13.47
CA ARG A 27 -5.70 -6.46 12.43
C ARG A 27 -4.91 -6.78 11.17
N HIS A 28 -3.68 -7.26 11.34
CA HIS A 28 -2.86 -7.77 10.25
C HIS A 28 -3.46 -9.02 9.58
N LEU A 29 -3.93 -9.99 10.38
CA LEU A 29 -4.57 -11.20 9.85
C LEU A 29 -5.83 -10.88 9.06
N LEU A 30 -6.68 -9.98 9.56
CA LEU A 30 -7.87 -9.55 8.83
C LEU A 30 -7.49 -8.87 7.51
N ALA A 31 -6.52 -7.96 7.50
CA ALA A 31 -6.06 -7.33 6.27
C ALA A 31 -5.60 -8.37 5.23
N ASN A 32 -4.78 -9.34 5.65
CA ASN A 32 -4.31 -10.42 4.79
C ASN A 32 -5.45 -11.31 4.28
N LEU A 33 -6.45 -11.59 5.12
CA LEU A 33 -7.61 -12.38 4.73
C LEU A 33 -8.43 -11.66 3.65
N TYR A 34 -8.71 -10.36 3.83
CA TYR A 34 -9.40 -9.56 2.81
C TYR A 34 -8.61 -9.52 1.49
N ASP A 35 -7.29 -9.36 1.56
CA ASP A 35 -6.43 -9.38 0.39
C ASP A 35 -6.44 -10.73 -0.33
N ALA A 36 -6.32 -11.83 0.42
CA ALA A 36 -6.37 -13.17 -0.12
C ALA A 36 -7.72 -13.46 -0.79
N VAL A 37 -8.84 -13.09 -0.15
CA VAL A 37 -10.18 -13.23 -0.74
C VAL A 37 -10.28 -12.42 -2.03
N ASN A 38 -9.80 -11.18 -2.05
CA ASN A 38 -9.84 -10.31 -3.23
C ASN A 38 -8.99 -10.89 -4.37
N LEU A 39 -7.78 -11.34 -4.08
CA LEU A 39 -6.88 -11.94 -5.06
C LEU A 39 -7.44 -13.26 -5.61
N ASN A 40 -7.91 -14.15 -4.74
CA ASN A 40 -8.48 -15.44 -5.15
C ASN A 40 -9.76 -15.26 -5.97
N THR A 41 -10.61 -14.28 -5.61
CA THR A 41 -11.80 -13.93 -6.40
C THR A 41 -11.39 -13.54 -7.82
N ARG A 42 -10.40 -12.66 -7.96
CA ARG A 42 -9.92 -12.23 -9.28
C ARG A 42 -9.25 -13.36 -10.06
N ALA A 43 -8.50 -14.23 -9.38
CA ALA A 43 -7.71 -15.29 -10.01
C ALA A 43 -8.55 -16.50 -10.43
N SER A 44 -9.50 -16.93 -9.60
CA SER A 44 -10.19 -18.22 -9.78
C SER A 44 -11.60 -18.12 -10.35
N GLY A 45 -12.19 -16.93 -10.40
CA GLY A 45 -13.57 -16.79 -10.88
C GLY A 45 -13.70 -16.87 -12.39
N ASN A 46 -14.78 -17.52 -12.85
CA ASN A 46 -15.16 -17.53 -14.27
C ASN A 46 -15.96 -16.26 -14.60
N TRP A 47 -15.26 -15.16 -14.86
CA TRP A 47 -15.88 -13.85 -15.07
C TRP A 47 -16.37 -13.63 -16.52
N GLY A 48 -16.04 -14.52 -17.45
CA GLY A 48 -16.40 -14.38 -18.87
C GLY A 48 -15.92 -13.04 -19.43
N LYS A 49 -16.84 -12.25 -20.01
CA LYS A 49 -16.56 -10.89 -20.52
C LYS A 49 -16.70 -9.79 -19.44
N LYS A 50 -17.12 -10.14 -18.22
CA LYS A 50 -17.35 -9.19 -17.14
C LYS A 50 -16.06 -9.03 -16.32
N ALA A 51 -15.86 -7.84 -15.76
CA ALA A 51 -14.77 -7.64 -14.81
C ALA A 51 -15.07 -8.40 -13.51
N PRO A 52 -14.05 -8.90 -12.81
CA PRO A 52 -14.23 -9.47 -11.49
C PRO A 52 -14.84 -8.45 -10.52
N PRO A 53 -15.69 -8.88 -9.59
CA PRO A 53 -16.29 -7.99 -8.60
C PRO A 53 -15.20 -7.34 -7.76
N ARG A 54 -15.31 -6.01 -7.58
CA ARG A 54 -14.41 -5.26 -6.73
C ARG A 54 -14.94 -5.28 -5.30
N LEU A 55 -14.41 -6.19 -4.50
CA LEU A 55 -14.66 -6.25 -3.08
C LEU A 55 -14.01 -5.04 -2.36
N PRO A 56 -14.60 -4.59 -1.23
CA PRO A 56 -14.07 -3.47 -0.48
C PRO A 56 -12.70 -3.80 0.11
N ASP A 57 -11.80 -2.82 0.10
CA ASP A 57 -10.49 -2.95 0.75
C ASP A 57 -10.65 -2.90 2.27
N TYR A 58 -9.85 -3.70 2.97
CA TYR A 58 -9.74 -3.58 4.43
C TYR A 58 -9.30 -2.16 4.81
N PRO A 59 -9.88 -1.52 5.84
CA PRO A 59 -9.54 -0.15 6.22
C PRO A 59 -8.11 -0.05 6.80
N ARG A 60 -7.15 0.30 5.93
CA ARG A 60 -5.73 0.47 6.28
C ARG A 60 -5.38 1.96 6.41
N PRO A 61 -4.53 2.34 7.38
CA PRO A 61 -3.92 3.66 7.37
C PRO A 61 -3.13 3.80 6.08
N LYS A 62 -3.47 4.83 5.30
CA LYS A 62 -2.73 5.12 4.07
C LYS A 62 -1.40 5.75 4.49
N PRO A 63 -0.26 5.27 3.99
CA PRO A 63 0.99 5.98 4.21
C PRO A 63 0.81 7.41 3.69
N LYS A 64 1.25 8.39 4.48
CA LYS A 64 1.28 9.77 4.03
C LYS A 64 2.12 9.78 2.75
N PRO A 65 1.63 10.34 1.62
CA PRO A 65 2.42 10.39 0.40
C PRO A 65 3.80 10.95 0.75
N ALA A 66 4.86 10.22 0.38
CA ALA A 66 6.20 10.77 0.48
C ALA A 66 6.17 12.10 -0.28
N GLU A 67 6.61 13.17 0.37
CA GLU A 67 6.73 14.49 -0.23
C GLU A 67 7.44 14.31 -1.56
N SER A 68 6.76 14.70 -2.64
CA SER A 68 7.04 14.31 -4.01
C SER A 68 8.53 14.25 -4.29
N ALA A 69 9.04 13.04 -4.53
CA ALA A 69 10.41 12.88 -5.03
C ALA A 69 10.57 13.82 -6.24
N PRO A 70 11.68 14.58 -6.31
CA PRO A 70 11.87 15.58 -7.35
C PRO A 70 11.61 14.93 -8.71
N GLN A 71 10.63 15.49 -9.42
CA GLN A 71 10.17 14.99 -10.70
C GLN A 71 11.38 14.88 -11.62
N LYS A 72 11.77 13.64 -11.95
CA LYS A 72 12.94 13.39 -12.80
C LYS A 72 12.65 14.03 -14.17
N VAL A 73 13.24 15.20 -14.39
CA VAL A 73 13.14 15.90 -15.67
C VAL A 73 13.80 14.99 -16.70
N THR A 74 13.05 14.60 -17.72
CA THR A 74 13.62 13.76 -18.78
C THR A 74 14.68 14.56 -19.53
N ALA A 75 15.74 13.91 -20.05
CA ALA A 75 16.78 14.59 -20.82
C ALA A 75 16.21 15.45 -21.96
N ARG A 76 15.11 15.00 -22.58
CA ARG A 76 14.37 15.75 -23.61
C ARG A 76 13.78 17.06 -23.08
N GLN A 77 13.17 17.05 -21.90
CA GLN A 77 12.63 18.25 -21.26
C GLN A 77 13.74 19.21 -20.81
N ALA A 78 14.89 18.68 -20.37
CA ALA A 78 16.05 19.50 -20.07
C ALA A 78 16.58 20.20 -21.35
N ILE A 79 16.69 19.48 -22.45
CA ILE A 79 17.12 20.02 -23.75
C ILE A 79 16.12 21.07 -24.27
N LEU A 80 14.81 20.81 -24.21
CA LEU A 80 13.77 21.76 -24.65
C LEU A 80 13.80 23.08 -23.88
N ARG A 81 14.08 23.03 -22.57
CA ARG A 81 14.28 24.22 -21.74
C ARG A 81 15.56 24.97 -22.10
N MET A 82 16.66 24.26 -22.38
CA MET A 82 17.92 24.89 -22.78
C MET A 82 17.84 25.61 -24.13
N ILE A 83 16.99 25.15 -25.05
CA ILE A 83 16.80 25.78 -26.37
C ILE A 83 15.63 26.78 -26.42
N GLY A 84 15.04 27.13 -25.26
CA GLY A 84 13.98 28.15 -25.17
C GLY A 84 12.65 27.75 -25.81
N LYS A 85 12.40 26.45 -26.03
CA LYS A 85 11.15 25.91 -26.60
C LYS A 85 10.28 25.21 -25.55
N GLY A 86 10.26 25.76 -24.34
CA GLY A 86 9.46 25.27 -23.20
C GLY A 86 8.03 25.79 -23.25
#